data_AF-V5I0P2-F1
#
_entry.id   AF-V5I0P2-F1
#
_cell.length_a   1.000
_cell.length_b   1.000
_cell.length_c   1.000
_cell.angle_alpha   90.00
_cell.angle_beta   90.00
_cell.angle_gamma   90.00
#
_symmetry.space_group_name_H-M   'P 1'
#
loop_
_entity.id
_entity.type
_entity.pdbx_description
1 polymer ?
#
loop_
_entity_poly.entity_id
_entity_poly.type
_entity_poly.pdbx_seq_one_letter_code
_entity_poly.pdbx_strand_id
1 'polypeptide(L)'
;MDPDPSAILINPRTYDAAERISILRQMLQEDTVEAGQRKNIATVIRMYDNGELPKPTGEMVWLQDGKVCPKSDIDGHTPWWVEGGGIQLMDRPRESAQ
;
A
#
# COMPACT_ATOMS: atom_id res chain seq x y z
N MET A 1 -9.10 -9.19 -22.01
CA MET A 1 -8.20 -9.43 -20.87
C MET A 1 -8.38 -8.25 -19.95
N ASP A 2 -9.32 -8.37 -19.02
CA ASP A 2 -9.50 -7.40 -17.96
C ASP A 2 -8.27 -7.48 -17.04
N PRO A 3 -7.67 -6.34 -16.63
CA PRO A 3 -6.60 -6.37 -15.65
C PRO A 3 -7.15 -6.95 -14.35
N ASP A 4 -6.50 -8.00 -13.86
CA ASP A 4 -6.82 -8.61 -12.57
C ASP A 4 -6.67 -7.54 -11.46
N PRO A 5 -7.75 -7.13 -10.78
CA PRO A 5 -7.68 -6.11 -9.72
C PRO A 5 -6.95 -6.63 -8.46
N SER A 6 -6.61 -7.92 -8.41
CA SER A 6 -5.99 -8.59 -7.26
C SER A 6 -4.50 -8.29 -7.11
N ALA A 7 -3.87 -7.64 -8.09
CA ALA A 7 -2.49 -7.20 -8.00
C ALA A 7 -2.32 -5.87 -8.73
N ILE A 8 -2.64 -4.75 -8.07
CA ILE A 8 -2.15 -3.44 -8.54
C ILE A 8 -0.66 -3.39 -8.23
N LEU A 9 0.14 -3.95 -9.14
CA LEU A 9 1.58 -3.81 -9.15
C LEU A 9 1.92 -2.41 -9.68
N ILE A 10 1.89 -1.39 -8.82
CA ILE A 10 2.38 -0.07 -9.20
C ILE A 10 3.91 -0.18 -9.40
N ASN A 11 4.35 -0.05 -10.65
CA ASN A 11 5.73 -0.31 -11.07
C ASN A 11 6.72 0.70 -10.44
N PRO A 12 7.81 0.29 -9.77
CA PRO A 12 8.55 1.12 -8.80
C PRO A 12 9.41 2.28 -9.34
N ARG A 13 9.71 2.34 -10.64
CA ARG A 13 10.95 3.03 -11.09
C ARG A 13 10.81 4.44 -11.63
N THR A 14 9.60 4.99 -11.80
CA THR A 14 9.46 6.31 -12.49
C THR A 14 8.37 7.26 -11.99
N TYR A 15 7.59 6.94 -10.94
CA TYR A 15 6.43 7.78 -10.60
C TYR A 15 6.72 8.86 -9.54
N ASP A 16 6.29 10.07 -9.87
CA ASP A 16 6.11 11.19 -8.96
C ASP A 16 5.22 10.75 -7.79
N ALA A 17 5.70 10.91 -6.56
CA ALA A 17 4.93 10.56 -5.37
C ALA A 17 3.56 11.26 -5.36
N ALA A 18 3.44 12.46 -5.94
CA ALA A 18 2.18 13.18 -6.07
C ALA A 18 1.17 12.46 -6.97
N GLU A 19 1.62 11.92 -8.10
CA GLU A 19 0.75 11.20 -9.04
C GLU A 19 0.23 9.91 -8.43
N ARG A 20 1.10 9.14 -7.76
CA ARG A 20 0.70 7.95 -6.98
C ARG A 20 -0.36 8.31 -5.93
N ILE A 21 -0.14 9.39 -5.20
CA ILE A 21 -1.07 9.84 -4.16
C ILE A 21 -2.41 10.27 -4.75
N SER A 22 -2.44 10.85 -5.95
CA SER A 22 -3.67 11.15 -6.67
C SER A 22 -4.48 9.88 -6.97
N ILE A 23 -3.83 8.83 -7.48
CA ILE A 23 -4.47 7.53 -7.76
C ILE A 23 -5.04 6.92 -6.47
N LEU A 24 -4.26 6.95 -5.38
CA LEU A 24 -4.71 6.43 -4.09
C LEU A 24 -5.91 7.20 -3.53
N ARG A 25 -5.94 8.52 -3.69
CA ARG A 25 -7.11 9.34 -3.32
C ARG A 25 -8.34 8.95 -4.16
N GLN A 26 -8.17 8.71 -5.46
CA GLN A 26 -9.26 8.26 -6.33
C GLN A 26 -9.80 6.89 -5.91
N MET A 27 -8.92 5.92 -5.62
CA MET A 27 -9.34 4.59 -5.14
C MET A 27 -10.16 4.67 -3.85
N LEU A 28 -9.83 5.58 -2.93
CA LEU A 28 -10.64 5.82 -1.73
C LEU A 28 -12.01 6.41 -2.05
N GLN A 29 -12.11 7.28 -3.05
CA GLN A 29 -13.37 7.92 -3.47
C GLN A 29 -14.30 6.95 -4.18
N GLU A 30 -13.77 6.06 -5.01
CA GLU A 30 -14.54 5.08 -5.78
C GLU A 30 -15.01 3.88 -4.95
N ASP A 31 -14.60 3.80 -3.68
CA ASP A 31 -14.94 2.72 -2.73
C ASP A 31 -14.49 1.33 -3.19
N THR A 32 -13.53 1.25 -4.11
CA THR A 32 -13.07 0.01 -4.76
C THR A 32 -12.14 -0.85 -3.88
N VAL A 33 -11.91 -0.43 -2.63
CA VAL A 33 -10.85 -0.96 -1.77
C VAL A 33 -11.43 -1.54 -0.47
N GLU A 34 -10.98 -2.74 -0.13
CA GLU A 34 -11.32 -3.45 1.12
C GLU A 34 -10.96 -2.62 2.36
N ALA A 35 -11.70 -2.80 3.46
CA ALA A 35 -11.57 -2.00 4.69
C ALA A 35 -10.15 -1.97 5.30
N GLY A 36 -9.44 -3.11 5.36
CA GLY A 36 -8.06 -3.15 5.87
C GLY A 36 -7.11 -2.32 5.00
N GLN A 37 -7.25 -2.47 3.68
CA GLN A 37 -6.44 -1.75 2.71
C GLN A 37 -6.76 -0.26 2.66
N ARG A 38 -8.02 0.12 2.86
CA ARG A 38 -8.45 1.53 2.97
C ARG A 38 -7.68 2.27 4.07
N LYS A 39 -7.50 1.65 5.23
CA LYS A 39 -6.75 2.24 6.35
C LYS A 39 -5.28 2.44 6.00
N ASN A 40 -4.68 1.46 5.33
CA ASN A 40 -3.28 1.55 4.87
C ASN A 40 -3.12 2.70 3.87
N ILE A 41 -3.98 2.79 2.86
CA ILE A 41 -3.97 3.87 1.87
C ILE A 41 -4.14 5.25 2.54
N ALA A 42 -5.12 5.40 3.43
CA ALA A 42 -5.33 6.66 4.15
C ALA A 42 -4.10 7.08 4.95
N THR A 43 -3.38 6.11 5.53
CA THR A 43 -2.16 6.39 6.31
C THR A 43 -1.01 6.82 5.42
N VAL A 44 -0.83 6.18 4.26
CA VAL A 44 0.20 6.56 3.27
C VAL A 44 -0.05 7.96 2.72
N ILE A 45 -1.31 8.31 2.42
CA ILE A 45 -1.68 9.66 2.00
C ILE A 45 -1.32 10.68 3.08
N ARG A 46 -1.64 10.40 4.34
CA ARG A 46 -1.27 11.28 5.47
C ARG A 46 0.25 11.43 5.59
N MET A 47 1.00 10.33 5.48
CA MET A 47 2.46 10.38 5.54
C MET A 47 3.03 11.23 4.40
N TYR A 48 2.47 11.15 3.19
CA TYR A 48 2.86 12.02 2.08
C TYR A 48 2.57 13.48 2.37
N ASP A 49 1.34 13.80 2.77
CA ASP A 49 0.91 15.17 3.07
C ASP A 49 1.75 15.82 4.18
N ASN A 50 2.26 15.00 5.13
CA ASN A 50 3.14 15.43 6.21
C ASN A 50 4.64 15.44 5.85
N GLY A 51 5.04 14.91 4.69
CA GLY A 51 6.46 14.73 4.33
C GLY A 51 7.18 13.65 5.15
N GLU A 52 6.44 12.68 5.68
CA GLU A 52 6.90 11.56 6.51
C GLU A 52 7.19 10.28 5.71
N LEU A 53 7.01 10.29 4.38
CA LEU A 53 7.37 9.13 3.56
C LEU A 53 8.86 8.83 3.68
N PRO A 54 9.23 7.54 3.78
CA PRO A 54 10.64 7.16 3.85
C PRO A 54 11.38 7.63 2.61
N LYS A 55 12.62 8.07 2.80
CA LYS A 55 13.49 8.43 1.69
C LYS A 55 13.81 7.17 0.87
N PRO A 56 14.03 7.29 -0.44
CA PRO A 56 14.28 6.16 -1.35
C PRO A 56 15.58 5.39 -1.08
N THR A 57 16.32 5.68 0.00
CA THR A 57 17.56 5.02 0.38
C THR A 57 17.39 4.26 1.70
N GLY A 58 17.02 2.99 1.61
CA GLY A 58 17.25 1.99 2.65
C GLY A 58 16.21 1.88 3.77
N GLU A 59 15.28 2.83 3.90
CA GLU A 59 14.23 2.78 4.91
C GLU A 59 12.95 2.18 4.33
N MET A 60 12.51 1.04 4.88
CA MET A 60 11.21 0.47 4.58
C MET A 60 10.25 0.75 5.73
N VAL A 61 9.09 1.32 5.41
CA VAL A 61 8.00 1.48 6.38
C VAL A 61 6.93 0.45 6.07
N TRP A 62 6.58 -0.37 7.06
CA TRP A 62 5.53 -1.36 6.95
C TRP A 62 4.26 -0.83 7.62
N LEU A 63 3.11 -1.02 6.98
CA LEU A 63 1.82 -0.65 7.53
C LEU A 63 0.84 -1.81 7.50
N GLN A 64 0.05 -1.93 8.56
CA GLN A 64 -1.07 -2.84 8.64
C GLN A 64 -2.16 -2.21 9.50
N ASP A 65 -3.42 -2.37 9.10
CA ASP A 65 -4.57 -1.71 9.74
C ASP A 65 -4.44 -0.18 9.92
N GLY A 66 -3.70 0.47 9.01
CA GLY A 66 -3.43 1.91 9.08
C GLY A 66 -2.43 2.33 10.16
N LYS A 67 -1.61 1.40 10.65
CA LYS A 67 -0.55 1.68 11.62
C LYS A 67 0.80 1.28 11.06
N VAL A 68 1.80 2.14 11.30
CA VAL A 68 3.20 1.78 11.08
C VAL A 68 3.59 0.72 12.10
N CYS A 69 4.18 -0.37 11.62
CA CYS A 69 4.63 -1.48 12.46
C CYS A 69 5.98 -2.04 11.98
N PRO A 70 6.70 -2.77 12.84
CA PRO A 70 7.82 -3.60 12.41
C PRO A 70 7.37 -4.69 11.44
N LYS A 71 8.26 -5.08 10.51
CA LYS A 71 8.00 -6.22 9.61
C LYS A 71 7.65 -7.52 10.36
N SER A 72 8.22 -7.72 11.55
CA SER A 72 7.97 -8.91 12.39
C SER A 72 6.53 -9.02 12.87
N ASP A 73 5.80 -7.91 12.88
CA ASP A 73 4.47 -7.81 13.47
C ASP A 73 3.37 -7.92 12.39
N ILE A 74 3.77 -8.06 11.12
CA ILE A 74 2.86 -8.21 10.00
C ILE A 74 2.21 -9.59 10.03
N ASP A 75 0.88 -9.59 10.10
CA ASP A 75 0.06 -10.76 9.84
C ASP A 75 -0.11 -10.95 8.33
N GLY A 76 0.46 -12.04 7.78
CA GLY A 76 0.33 -12.36 6.35
C GLY A 76 -1.08 -12.74 5.89
N HIS A 77 -2.05 -12.84 6.81
CA HIS A 77 -3.45 -13.12 6.50
C HIS A 77 -4.30 -11.87 6.28
N THR A 78 -3.78 -10.67 6.55
CA THR A 78 -4.52 -9.42 6.36
C THR A 78 -3.77 -8.42 5.50
N PRO A 79 -4.45 -7.49 4.82
CA PRO A 79 -3.79 -6.53 3.93
C PRO A 79 -2.73 -5.69 4.65
N TRP A 80 -1.54 -5.62 4.05
CA TRP A 80 -0.42 -4.81 4.52
C TRP A 80 0.13 -3.93 3.39
N TRP A 81 1.00 -2.96 3.74
CA TRP A 81 1.59 -2.01 2.81
C TRP A 81 3.07 -1.79 3.14
N VAL A 82 3.90 -1.56 2.12
CA VAL A 82 5.30 -1.15 2.29
C VAL A 82 5.63 0.10 1.48
N GLU A 83 6.20 1.10 2.13
CA GLU A 83 6.83 2.27 1.50
C GLU A 83 8.37 2.14 1.55
N GLY A 84 9.07 2.75 0.58
CA GLY A 84 10.55 2.86 0.59
C GLY A 84 11.31 1.85 -0.29
N GLY A 85 10.64 0.85 -0.87
CA GLY A 85 11.20 -0.02 -1.91
C GLY A 85 10.62 0.23 -3.32
N GLY A 86 9.72 1.20 -3.44
CA GLY A 86 8.85 1.41 -4.61
C GLY A 86 7.92 0.22 -4.92
N ILE A 87 7.82 -0.74 -4.00
CA ILE A 87 7.05 -1.97 -4.14
C ILE A 87 5.79 -1.83 -3.30
N GLN A 88 4.63 -1.72 -3.96
CA GLN A 88 3.32 -1.90 -3.34
C GLN A 88 2.93 -3.38 -3.49
N LEU A 89 3.02 -4.15 -2.41
CA LEU A 89 2.51 -5.52 -2.37
C LEU A 89 1.13 -5.47 -1.73
N MET A 90 0.10 -5.76 -2.53
CA MET A 90 -1.23 -6.07 -2.01
C MET A 90 -1.33 -7.59 -2.04
N ASP A 91 -1.15 -8.24 -0.89
CA ASP A 91 -1.45 -9.67 -0.77
C ASP A 91 -2.80 -9.79 -0.07
N ARG A 92 -3.77 -10.43 -0.72
CA ARG A 92 -4.93 -10.98 -0.01
C ARG A 92 -4.43 -12.18 0.81
N PRO A 93 -5.12 -12.58 1.89
CA PRO A 93 -4.84 -13.86 2.53
C PRO A 93 -4.76 -14.93 1.45
N ARG A 94 -3.63 -15.65 1.45
CA ARG A 94 -3.40 -16.81 0.59
C ARG A 94 -4.66 -17.69 0.67
N GLU A 95 -5.42 -17.80 -0.42
CA GLU A 95 -6.51 -18.77 -0.45
C GLU A 95 -5.89 -20.13 -0.10
N SER A 96 -6.47 -20.77 0.92
CA SER A 96 -6.08 -22.13 1.27
C SER A 96 -6.36 -22.96 0.04
N ALA A 97 -5.30 -23.40 -0.65
CA ALA A 97 -5.42 -24.32 -1.76
C ALA A 97 -6.20 -25.54 -1.26
N GLN A 98 -7.43 -25.72 -1.75
CA GLN A 98 -8.17 -26.97 -1.65
C GLN A 98 -7.65 -27.96 -2.69
#